data_AF-A0A9D4USM3-F1
#
_entry.id   AF-A0A9D4USM3-F1
#
_cell.length_a   1.000
_cell.length_b   1.000
_cell.length_c   1.000
_cell.angle_alpha   90.00
_cell.angle_beta   90.00
_cell.angle_gamma   90.00
#
_symmetry.space_group_name_H-M   'P 1'
#
loop_
_entity.id
_entity.type
_entity.pdbx_description
1 polymer ?
#
loop_
_entity_poly.entity_id
_entity_poly.type
_entity_poly.pdbx_seq_one_letter_code
_entity_poly.pdbx_strand_id
1 'polypeptide(L)'
;MPDVRLWFVLLDSMYPWLPVVLDWRAGELARYTAMLVPHQMKRREGLAFNPEALELFVMSKLFTVYPWLQTIKVAKPDAKVNDMLRILGYTIDAELFQLLESG
;
A
#
# COMPACT_ATOMS: atom_id res chain seq x y z
N MET A 1 4.23 -27.26 -2.97
CA MET A 1 3.45 -26.08 -3.39
C MET A 1 4.17 -24.86 -2.84
N PRO A 2 4.42 -23.79 -3.61
CA PRO A 2 5.08 -22.61 -3.07
C PRO A 2 4.24 -22.00 -1.94
N ASP A 3 4.90 -21.44 -0.93
CA ASP A 3 4.26 -20.79 0.20
C ASP A 3 3.28 -19.71 -0.29
N VAL A 4 2.13 -19.60 0.39
CA VAL A 4 1.08 -18.63 0.02
C VAL A 4 1.64 -17.22 -0.18
N ARG A 5 2.62 -16.80 0.63
CA ARG A 5 3.28 -15.50 0.53
C ARG A 5 3.99 -15.28 -0.81
N LEU A 6 4.57 -16.30 -1.43
CA LEU A 6 5.22 -16.18 -2.74
C LEU A 6 4.23 -15.79 -3.83
N TRP A 7 2.98 -16.25 -3.75
CA TRP A 7 1.94 -15.82 -4.67
C TRP A 7 1.58 -14.35 -4.51
N PHE A 8 1.58 -13.83 -3.27
CA PHE A 8 1.37 -12.40 -3.04
C PHE A 8 2.54 -11.57 -3.58
N VAL A 9 3.78 -12.04 -3.41
CA VAL A 9 4.96 -11.37 -4.00
C VAL A 9 4.87 -11.35 -5.52
N LEU A 10 4.47 -12.46 -6.15
CA LEU A 10 4.26 -12.51 -7.59
C LEU A 10 3.14 -11.55 -8.04
N LEU A 11 2.00 -11.56 -7.36
CA LEU A 11 0.87 -10.66 -7.66
C LEU A 11 1.29 -9.20 -7.54
N ASP A 12 2.01 -8.85 -6.49
CA ASP A 12 2.49 -7.48 -6.25
C ASP A 12 3.49 -7.02 -7.31
N SER A 13 4.32 -7.95 -7.79
CA SER A 13 5.31 -7.68 -8.83
C SER A 13 4.67 -7.49 -10.21
N MET A 14 3.65 -8.30 -10.53
CA MET A 14 2.95 -8.26 -11.82
C MET A 14 1.89 -7.14 -11.87
N TYR A 15 1.25 -6.86 -10.74
CA TYR A 15 0.12 -5.95 -10.62
C TYR A 15 0.30 -5.06 -9.39
N PRO A 16 1.29 -4.15 -9.37
CA PRO A 16 1.56 -3.33 -8.19
C PRO A 16 0.42 -2.35 -7.85
N TRP A 17 -0.52 -2.14 -8.77
CA TRP A 17 -1.76 -1.37 -8.59
C TRP A 17 -2.92 -2.17 -7.97
N LEU A 18 -2.79 -3.49 -7.83
CA LEU A 18 -3.80 -4.38 -7.26
C LEU A 18 -4.40 -3.88 -5.93
N PRO A 19 -3.64 -3.28 -4.99
CA PRO A 19 -4.19 -2.73 -3.75
C PRO A 19 -5.38 -1.77 -3.92
N VAL A 20 -5.49 -1.08 -5.06
CA VAL A 20 -6.55 -0.11 -5.33
C VAL A 20 -7.92 -0.77 -5.49
N VAL A 21 -7.95 -1.99 -6.04
CA VAL A 21 -9.19 -2.69 -6.42
C VAL A 21 -9.65 -3.72 -5.40
N LEU A 22 -8.88 -3.91 -4.32
CA LEU A 22 -9.27 -4.77 -3.21
C LEU A 22 -10.48 -4.22 -2.45
N ASP A 23 -11.27 -5.08 -1.82
CA ASP A 23 -12.30 -4.66 -0.89
C ASP A 23 -11.67 -4.22 0.45
N TRP A 24 -11.43 -2.91 0.54
CA TRP A 24 -10.85 -2.28 1.72
C TRP A 24 -11.73 -2.47 2.97
N ARG A 25 -13.05 -2.49 2.81
CA ARG A 25 -13.99 -2.62 3.92
C ARG A 25 -14.03 -4.05 4.45
N ALA A 26 -13.87 -5.03 3.58
CA ALA A 26 -13.71 -6.43 3.96
C ALA A 26 -12.30 -6.76 4.52
N GLY A 27 -11.42 -5.75 4.64
CA GLY A 27 -10.06 -5.91 5.16
C GLY A 27 -9.09 -6.63 4.22
N GLU A 28 -9.40 -6.72 2.93
CA GLU A 28 -8.54 -7.37 1.95
C GLU A 28 -7.19 -6.67 1.82
N LEU A 29 -7.17 -5.34 1.86
CA LEU A 29 -5.94 -4.56 1.83
C LEU A 29 -5.04 -4.87 3.04
N ALA A 30 -5.61 -4.99 4.24
CA ALA A 30 -4.84 -5.34 5.43
C ALA A 30 -4.23 -6.75 5.33
N ARG A 31 -5.00 -7.73 4.82
CA ARG A 31 -4.51 -9.10 4.59
C ARG A 31 -3.45 -9.15 3.49
N TYR A 32 -3.63 -8.39 2.42
CA TYR A 32 -2.65 -8.24 1.34
C TYR A 32 -1.31 -7.72 1.88
N THR A 33 -1.35 -6.61 2.63
CA THR A 33 -0.16 -6.04 3.29
C THR A 33 0.47 -7.04 4.27
N ALA A 34 -0.32 -7.81 5.03
CA ALA A 34 0.19 -8.85 5.93
C ALA A 34 0.98 -9.97 5.21
N MET A 35 0.69 -10.23 3.94
CA MET A 35 1.46 -11.21 3.17
C MET A 35 2.79 -10.66 2.68
N LEU A 36 2.93 -9.34 2.52
CA LEU A 36 4.08 -8.68 1.90
C LEU A 36 5.02 -7.99 2.89
N VAL A 37 4.50 -7.56 4.04
CA VAL A 37 5.26 -6.78 5.02
C VAL A 37 5.79 -7.67 6.15
N PRO A 38 7.08 -7.57 6.52
CA PRO A 38 7.62 -8.17 7.74
C PRO A 38 6.88 -7.74 9.00
N HIS A 39 6.78 -8.66 9.96
CA HIS A 39 6.13 -8.43 11.24
C HIS A 39 7.15 -8.50 12.37
N GLN A 40 6.83 -7.86 13.48
CA GLN A 40 7.58 -7.92 14.72
C GLN A 40 6.65 -8.20 15.90
N MET A 41 7.19 -8.83 16.94
CA MET A 41 6.48 -9.04 18.19
C MET A 41 6.65 -7.82 19.09
N LYS A 42 5.54 -7.16 19.46
CA LYS A 42 5.51 -6.12 20.47
C LYS A 42 5.02 -6.71 21.80
N ARG A 43 5.76 -6.43 22.89
CA ARG A 43 5.48 -7.00 24.23
C ARG A 43 4.04 -6.79 24.74
N ARG A 44 3.37 -5.70 24.36
CA ARG A 44 2.00 -5.37 24.81
C ARG A 44 0.93 -5.59 23.75
N GLU A 45 1.27 -5.41 22.47
CA GLU A 45 0.30 -5.39 21.35
C GLU A 45 0.27 -6.71 20.58
N GLY A 46 1.18 -7.64 20.87
CA GLY A 46 1.29 -8.91 20.13
C GLY A 46 1.99 -8.74 18.79
N LEU A 47 1.53 -9.47 17.77
CA LEU A 47 2.06 -9.38 16.42
C LEU A 47 1.66 -8.05 15.78
N ALA A 48 2.64 -7.27 15.34
CA ALA A 48 2.42 -6.02 14.63
C ALA A 48 3.32 -5.96 13.40
N PHE A 49 3.02 -5.07 12.46
CA PHE A 49 3.97 -4.75 11.40
C PHE A 49 5.28 -4.21 11.99
N ASN A 50 6.40 -4.57 11.36
CA ASN A 50 7.61 -3.79 11.56
C ASN A 50 7.38 -2.39 10.97
N PRO A 51 7.54 -1.30 11.74
CA PRO A 51 7.14 0.03 11.31
C PRO A 51 7.97 0.52 10.12
N GLU A 52 9.28 0.24 10.11
CA GLU A 52 10.15 0.64 9.01
C GLU A 52 9.78 -0.09 7.71
N ALA A 53 9.49 -1.38 7.79
CA ALA A 53 9.08 -2.15 6.63
C ALA A 53 7.70 -1.75 6.10
N LEU A 54 6.77 -1.38 7.00
CA LEU A 54 5.46 -0.86 6.60
C LEU A 54 5.59 0.50 5.91
N GLU A 55 6.44 1.39 6.43
CA GLU A 55 6.70 2.69 5.83
C GLU A 55 7.25 2.55 4.40
N LEU A 56 8.26 1.71 4.20
CA LEU A 56 8.82 1.44 2.88
C LEU A 56 7.79 0.85 1.92
N PHE A 57 6.95 -0.07 2.41
CA PHE A 57 5.86 -0.63 1.61
C PHE A 57 4.85 0.45 1.20
N VAL A 58 4.43 1.31 2.14
CA VAL A 58 3.50 2.41 1.88
C VAL A 58 4.07 3.40 0.86
N MET A 59 5.34 3.79 0.99
CA MET A 59 6.00 4.66 0.01
C MET A 59 6.10 3.99 -1.36
N SER A 60 6.44 2.71 -1.42
CA SER A 60 6.44 1.94 -2.67
C SER A 60 5.06 1.94 -3.35
N LYS A 61 3.98 1.76 -2.58
CA LYS A 61 2.61 1.82 -3.11
C LYS A 61 2.20 3.23 -3.50
N LEU A 62 2.53 4.25 -2.74
CA LEU A 62 2.32 5.64 -3.14
C LEU A 62 2.94 5.91 -4.52
N PHE A 63 4.24 5.64 -4.67
CA PHE A 63 4.98 5.97 -5.89
C PHE A 63 4.59 5.12 -7.11
N THR A 64 3.95 3.96 -6.90
CA THR A 64 3.48 3.14 -8.02
C THR A 64 2.01 3.42 -8.36
N VAL A 65 1.16 3.54 -7.35
CA VAL A 65 -0.29 3.68 -7.53
C VAL A 65 -0.66 5.08 -7.98
N TYR A 66 -0.04 6.12 -7.42
CA TYR A 66 -0.43 7.49 -7.74
C TYR A 66 -0.23 7.81 -9.24
N PRO A 67 0.95 7.55 -9.85
CA PRO A 67 1.11 7.75 -11.30
C PRO A 67 0.17 6.85 -12.11
N TRP A 68 -0.02 5.60 -11.69
CA TRP A 68 -0.94 4.69 -12.38
C TRP A 68 -2.38 5.24 -12.42
N LEU A 69 -2.89 5.79 -11.32
CA LEU A 69 -4.21 6.42 -11.27
C LEU A 69 -4.32 7.63 -12.20
N GLN A 70 -3.24 8.42 -12.33
CA GLN A 70 -3.18 9.51 -13.30
C GLN A 70 -3.24 8.97 -14.74
N THR A 71 -2.54 7.88 -15.07
CA THR A 71 -2.57 7.31 -16.43
C THR A 71 -3.97 6.86 -16.87
N ILE A 72 -4.78 6.35 -15.94
CA ILE A 72 -6.16 5.94 -16.21
C ILE A 72 -7.19 7.07 -15.94
N LYS A 73 -6.70 8.31 -15.71
CA LYS A 73 -7.50 9.53 -15.56
C LYS A 73 -8.53 9.50 -14.43
N VAL A 74 -8.16 8.94 -13.27
CA VAL A 74 -8.99 9.07 -12.06
C VAL A 74 -9.08 10.55 -11.65
N ALA A 75 -10.29 11.04 -11.34
CA ALA A 75 -10.54 12.46 -11.12
C ALA A 75 -9.83 13.08 -9.90
N LYS A 76 -9.51 12.27 -8.87
CA LYS A 76 -8.80 12.69 -7.65
C LYS A 76 -7.81 11.60 -7.21
N PRO A 77 -6.69 11.43 -7.93
CA PRO A 77 -5.78 10.32 -7.72
C PRO A 77 -5.10 10.40 -6.34
N ASP A 78 -4.73 11.61 -5.91
CA ASP A 78 -4.20 11.94 -4.58
C ASP A 78 -5.15 11.50 -3.45
N ALA A 79 -6.42 11.88 -3.53
CA ALA A 79 -7.43 11.52 -2.54
C ALA A 79 -7.65 10.00 -2.49
N LYS A 80 -7.70 9.35 -3.65
CA LYS A 80 -7.87 7.89 -3.75
C LYS A 80 -6.69 7.12 -3.15
N VAL A 81 -5.46 7.57 -3.39
CA VAL A 81 -4.27 6.98 -2.74
C VAL A 81 -4.31 7.22 -1.24
N ASN A 82 -4.63 8.43 -0.79
CA ASN A 82 -4.73 8.73 0.64
C ASN A 82 -5.78 7.87 1.35
N ASP A 83 -6.95 7.65 0.74
CA ASP A 83 -7.97 6.77 1.30
C ASP A 83 -7.47 5.32 1.45
N MET A 84 -6.72 4.82 0.46
CA MET A 84 -6.11 3.49 0.50
C MET A 84 -5.06 3.41 1.63
N LEU A 85 -4.14 4.36 1.70
CA LEU A 85 -3.04 4.36 2.67
C LEU A 85 -3.52 4.60 4.10
N ARG A 86 -4.67 5.28 4.28
CA ARG A 86 -5.28 5.48 5.60
C ARG A 86 -5.69 4.17 6.26
N ILE A 87 -6.07 3.15 5.48
CA ILE A 87 -6.34 1.80 5.99
C ILE A 87 -5.09 1.19 6.65
N LEU A 88 -3.90 1.59 6.20
CA LEU A 88 -2.61 1.17 6.74
C LEU A 88 -2.07 2.13 7.81
N GLY A 89 -2.81 3.18 8.17
CA GLY A 89 -2.43 4.15 9.18
C GLY A 89 -1.61 5.34 8.67
N TYR A 90 -1.52 5.55 7.35
CA TYR A 90 -0.74 6.64 6.76
C TYR A 90 -1.65 7.67 6.10
N THR A 91 -1.22 8.93 6.14
CA THR A 91 -1.82 10.02 5.36
C THR A 91 -0.69 10.86 4.79
N ILE A 92 -0.74 11.06 3.49
CA ILE A 92 0.28 11.75 2.70
C ILE A 92 -0.12 13.21 2.54
N ASP A 93 0.84 14.08 2.79
CA ASP A 93 0.66 15.53 2.63
C ASP A 93 0.53 15.91 1.15
N ALA A 94 -0.25 16.95 0.88
CA ALA A 94 -0.42 17.55 -0.43
C ALA A 94 0.93 18.01 -1.02
N GLU A 95 1.88 18.45 -0.19
CA GLU A 95 3.21 18.87 -0.63
C GLU A 95 3.96 17.75 -1.37
N LEU A 96 3.87 16.50 -0.90
CA LEU A 96 4.53 15.37 -1.56
C LEU A 96 3.91 15.09 -2.93
N PHE A 97 2.58 15.19 -3.07
CA PHE A 97 1.93 15.03 -4.37
C PHE A 97 2.35 16.14 -5.35
N GLN A 98 2.42 17.39 -4.89
CA GLN A 98 2.92 18.50 -5.72
C GLN A 98 4.35 18.26 -6.19
N LEU A 99 5.22 17.74 -5.31
CA LEU A 99 6.59 17.38 -5.68
C LEU A 99 6.61 16.29 -6.75
N LEU A 100 5.77 15.24 -6.62
CA LEU A 100 5.67 14.16 -7.61
C LEU A 100 5.13 14.62 -8.97
N GLU A 101 4.29 15.65 -9.02
CA GLU A 101 3.79 16.24 -10.27
C GLU A 101 4.79 17.20 -10.93
N SER A 102 5.78 17.70 -10.17
CA SER A 102 6.75 18.69 -10.64
C SER A 102 8.00 18.10 -11.30
N GLY A 103 8.23 16.79 -11.17
CA GLY A 103 9.37 16.06 -11.76
C GLY A 103 9.00 15.39 -13.07
#